data_AF-A0A2N8MAE2-F1
#
_entry.id   AF-A0A2N8MAE2-F1
#
_cell.length_a   1.000
_cell.length_b   1.000
_cell.length_c   1.000
_cell.angle_alpha   90.00
_cell.angle_beta   90.00
_cell.angle_gamma   90.00
#
_symmetry.space_group_name_H-M   'P 1'
#
loop_
_entity.id
_entity.type
_entity.pdbx_description
1 polymer ?
#
loop_
_entity_poly.entity_id
_entity_poly.type
_entity_poly.pdbx_seq_one_letter_code
_entity_poly.pdbx_strand_id
1 'polypeptide(L)'
;MTSARKIRANRTNARASSGPKTAAGKAQSARNAFRHGFNVPIWLDPDLASDVEALAQRIAGKGADANVQESARRIAEAQIDLRRVLSYRQLLIERALADGTFQTKTAKRAELKGVSAIFGALAAFDRYERRALSRRKFAIREFDFVHVEAERRARDAAAASRGAVKTGG
;
A
#
# COMPACT_ATOMS: atom_id res chain seq x y z
N MET A 1 22.65 -2.15 -3.52
CA MET A 1 23.43 -2.73 -4.64
C MET A 1 23.37 -4.25 -4.59
N THR A 2 23.05 -4.92 -5.70
CA THR A 2 22.88 -6.38 -5.77
C THR A 2 24.18 -7.01 -6.28
N SER A 3 24.78 -7.94 -5.53
CA SER A 3 26.09 -8.51 -5.91
C SER A 3 26.04 -9.36 -7.19
N ALA A 4 27.17 -9.46 -7.89
CA ALA A 4 27.30 -10.25 -9.13
C ALA A 4 26.87 -11.72 -8.95
N ARG A 5 27.08 -12.28 -7.76
CA ARG A 5 26.64 -13.62 -7.38
C ARG A 5 25.11 -13.74 -7.35
N LYS A 6 24.40 -12.74 -6.82
CA LYS A 6 22.93 -12.71 -6.83
C LYS A 6 22.37 -12.59 -8.25
N ILE A 7 23.01 -11.79 -9.11
CA ILE A 7 22.60 -11.63 -10.52
C ILE A 7 22.73 -12.96 -11.29
N ARG A 8 23.86 -13.66 -11.13
CA ARG A 8 24.09 -14.95 -11.79
C ARG A 8 23.09 -16.01 -11.33
N ALA A 9 22.84 -16.12 -10.01
CA ALA A 9 21.84 -17.04 -9.47
C ALA A 9 20.41 -16.73 -9.96
N ASN A 10 20.04 -15.46 -10.04
CA ASN A 10 18.71 -15.06 -10.51
C ASN A 10 18.50 -15.40 -12.00
N ARG A 11 19.54 -15.24 -12.85
CA ARG A 11 19.49 -15.69 -14.26
C ARG A 11 19.35 -17.20 -14.40
N THR A 12 20.06 -17.98 -13.59
CA THR A 12 19.95 -19.45 -13.62
C THR A 12 18.56 -19.91 -13.18
N ASN A 13 18.02 -19.32 -12.11
CA ASN A 13 16.68 -19.62 -11.63
C ASN A 13 15.60 -19.20 -12.62
N ALA A 14 15.74 -18.03 -13.27
CA ALA A 14 14.81 -17.58 -14.30
C ALA A 14 14.80 -18.51 -15.52
N ARG A 15 15.96 -19.03 -15.94
CA ARG A 15 16.06 -20.02 -17.03
C ARG A 15 15.49 -21.39 -16.67
N ALA A 16 15.59 -21.80 -15.40
CA ALA A 16 15.04 -23.07 -14.91
C ALA A 16 13.54 -23.00 -14.60
N SER A 17 12.99 -21.79 -14.42
CA SER A 17 11.59 -21.59 -14.08
C SER A 17 10.71 -21.60 -15.34
N SER A 18 10.30 -22.78 -15.79
CA SER A 18 9.11 -22.84 -16.65
C SER A 18 7.91 -22.54 -15.77
N GLY A 19 7.28 -21.38 -15.95
CA GLY A 19 6.11 -20.97 -15.16
C GLY A 19 5.03 -22.06 -15.07
N PRO A 20 4.11 -21.96 -14.11
CA PRO A 20 3.22 -23.07 -13.81
C PRO A 20 2.33 -23.45 -14.99
N LYS A 21 2.46 -24.70 -15.45
CA LYS A 21 1.73 -25.23 -16.62
C LYS A 21 0.35 -25.81 -16.27
N THR A 22 0.11 -26.12 -14.99
CA THR A 22 -1.14 -26.70 -14.50
C THR A 22 -2.03 -25.64 -13.84
N ALA A 23 -3.35 -25.84 -13.83
CA ALA A 23 -4.27 -24.93 -13.14
C ALA A 23 -3.94 -24.79 -11.64
N ALA A 24 -3.57 -25.89 -10.98
CA ALA A 24 -3.11 -25.88 -9.58
C ALA A 24 -1.80 -25.08 -9.41
N GLY A 25 -0.85 -25.25 -10.31
CA GLY A 25 0.39 -24.48 -10.33
C GLY A 25 0.13 -22.98 -10.55
N LYS A 26 -0.80 -22.62 -11.46
CA LYS A 26 -1.19 -21.23 -11.73
C LYS A 26 -1.85 -20.60 -10.49
N ALA A 27 -2.75 -21.32 -9.82
CA ALA A 27 -3.36 -20.86 -8.57
C ALA A 27 -2.34 -20.71 -7.43
N GLN A 28 -1.32 -21.56 -7.38
CA GLN A 28 -0.24 -21.45 -6.39
C GLN A 28 0.71 -20.28 -6.69
N SER A 29 1.06 -20.06 -7.96
CA SER A 29 1.83 -18.90 -8.38
C SER A 29 1.08 -17.60 -8.19
N ALA A 30 -0.24 -17.60 -8.43
CA ALA A 30 -1.09 -16.45 -8.12
C ALA A 30 -1.08 -16.17 -6.61
N ARG A 31 -1.30 -17.17 -5.76
CA ARG A 31 -1.21 -17.03 -4.28
C ARG A 31 0.17 -16.54 -3.82
N ASN A 32 1.26 -17.00 -4.45
CA ASN A 32 2.60 -16.55 -4.15
C ASN A 32 2.82 -15.10 -4.62
N ALA A 33 2.39 -14.74 -5.83
CA ALA A 33 2.43 -13.37 -6.32
C ALA A 33 1.61 -12.43 -5.41
N PHE A 34 0.47 -12.86 -4.90
CA PHE A 34 -0.36 -12.08 -3.97
C PHE A 34 0.30 -11.94 -2.59
N ARG A 35 0.81 -13.03 -1.99
CA ARG A 35 1.47 -12.97 -0.67
C ARG A 35 2.77 -12.18 -0.72
N HIS A 36 3.52 -12.27 -1.81
CA HIS A 36 4.74 -11.47 -1.98
C HIS A 36 4.41 -10.03 -2.36
N GLY A 37 3.39 -9.77 -3.18
CA GLY A 37 2.97 -8.44 -3.62
C GLY A 37 2.64 -7.48 -2.48
N PHE A 38 1.91 -7.93 -1.45
CA PHE A 38 1.60 -7.09 -0.27
C PHE A 38 2.72 -6.94 0.75
N ASN A 39 3.81 -7.72 0.60
CA ASN A 39 5.02 -7.55 1.39
C ASN A 39 6.08 -6.73 0.65
N VAL A 40 5.83 -6.35 -0.60
CA VAL A 40 6.71 -5.44 -1.36
C VAL A 40 6.40 -4.01 -0.92
N PRO A 41 7.39 -3.28 -0.35
CA PRO A 41 7.24 -1.88 0.01
C PRO A 41 6.74 -1.03 -1.17
N ILE A 42 5.84 -0.08 -0.90
CA ILE A 42 5.29 0.84 -1.92
C ILE A 42 6.40 1.56 -2.69
N TRP A 43 7.45 1.97 -1.99
CA TRP A 43 8.57 2.72 -2.54
C TRP A 43 9.44 1.96 -3.56
N LEU A 44 9.24 0.65 -3.75
CA LEU A 44 9.92 -0.11 -4.81
C LEU A 44 9.17 -0.09 -6.14
N ASP A 45 7.94 0.41 -6.15
CA ASP A 45 7.12 0.60 -7.34
C ASP A 45 7.08 2.09 -7.67
N PRO A 46 7.74 2.54 -8.77
CA PRO A 46 7.83 3.97 -9.10
C PRO A 46 6.48 4.65 -9.29
N ASP A 47 5.49 3.94 -9.83
CA ASP A 47 4.16 4.50 -10.08
C ASP A 47 3.43 4.72 -8.75
N LEU A 48 3.49 3.72 -7.85
CA LEU A 48 2.91 3.87 -6.52
C LEU A 48 3.64 4.92 -5.67
N ALA A 49 4.97 5.04 -5.80
CA ALA A 49 5.74 6.07 -5.13
C ALA A 49 5.33 7.47 -5.60
N SER A 50 5.13 7.64 -6.91
CA SER A 50 4.62 8.90 -7.49
C SER A 50 3.22 9.23 -6.97
N ASP A 51 2.32 8.24 -6.89
CA ASP A 51 0.98 8.43 -6.32
C ASP A 51 1.01 8.83 -4.85
N VAL A 52 1.96 8.28 -4.07
CA VAL A 52 2.17 8.67 -2.67
C VAL A 52 2.59 10.13 -2.57
N GLU A 53 3.58 10.56 -3.34
CA GLU A 53 4.05 11.96 -3.30
C GLU A 53 2.96 12.94 -3.75
N ALA A 54 2.23 12.62 -4.83
CA ALA A 54 1.13 13.43 -5.31
C ALA A 54 0.01 13.59 -4.26
N LEU A 55 -0.33 12.50 -3.56
CA LEU A 55 -1.31 12.53 -2.49
C LEU A 55 -0.78 13.26 -1.24
N ALA A 56 0.48 13.05 -0.87
CA ALA A 56 1.12 13.72 0.26
C ALA A 56 1.13 15.24 0.08
N GLN A 57 1.46 15.72 -1.12
CA GLN A 57 1.46 17.15 -1.44
C GLN A 57 0.06 17.78 -1.31
N ARG A 58 -0.99 17.03 -1.68
CA ARG A 58 -2.38 17.47 -1.51
C ARG A 58 -2.81 17.51 -0.06
N ILE A 59 -2.32 16.57 0.76
CA ILE A 59 -2.62 16.50 2.20
C ILE A 59 -1.90 17.62 2.96
N ALA A 60 -0.61 17.82 2.69
CA ALA A 60 0.21 18.80 3.40
C ALA A 60 -0.20 20.25 3.09
N GLY A 61 -0.66 20.51 1.87
CA GLY A 61 -0.96 21.86 1.40
C GLY A 61 0.29 22.61 0.91
N LYS A 62 0.09 23.81 0.35
CA LYS A 62 1.18 24.62 -0.20
C LYS A 62 2.01 25.24 0.94
N GLY A 63 3.34 25.19 0.81
CA GLY A 63 4.25 25.83 1.77
C GLY A 63 4.35 25.12 3.12
N ALA A 64 3.82 23.90 3.24
CA ALA A 64 3.96 23.08 4.44
C ALA A 64 5.44 22.83 4.75
N ASP A 65 5.79 22.86 6.04
CA ASP A 65 7.14 22.56 6.49
C ASP A 65 7.49 21.07 6.29
N ALA A 66 8.78 20.74 6.42
CA ALA A 66 9.27 19.38 6.18
C ALA A 66 8.62 18.32 7.09
N ASN A 67 8.23 18.69 8.32
CA ASN A 67 7.61 17.75 9.26
C ASN A 67 6.17 17.44 8.85
N VAL A 68 5.40 18.46 8.44
CA VAL A 68 4.05 18.30 7.91
C VAL A 68 4.06 17.53 6.60
N GLN A 69 5.03 17.77 5.72
CA GLN A 69 5.20 17.00 4.50
C GLN A 69 5.48 15.52 4.78
N GLU A 70 6.38 15.24 5.73
CA GLU A 70 6.75 13.88 6.08
C GLU A 70 5.60 13.11 6.75
N SER A 71 4.85 13.75 7.66
CA SER A 71 3.65 13.12 8.23
C SER A 71 2.55 12.92 7.18
N ALA A 72 2.40 13.83 6.21
CA ALA A 72 1.50 13.65 5.07
C ALA A 72 1.89 12.45 4.19
N ARG A 73 3.20 12.21 3.96
CA ARG A 73 3.68 11.01 3.24
C ARG A 73 3.25 9.72 3.94
N ARG A 74 3.29 9.68 5.27
CA ARG A 74 2.86 8.49 6.04
C ARG A 74 1.36 8.22 5.87
N ILE A 75 0.52 9.26 5.84
CA ILE A 75 -0.92 9.10 5.53
C ILE A 75 -1.09 8.59 4.10
N ALA A 76 -0.41 9.22 3.14
CA ALA A 76 -0.50 8.89 1.74
C ALA A 76 -0.07 7.44 1.47
N GLU A 77 1.06 7.01 2.03
CA GLU A 77 1.55 5.62 1.94
C GLU A 77 0.47 4.64 2.44
N ALA A 78 -0.07 4.86 3.64
CA ALA A 78 -1.10 3.99 4.20
C ALA A 78 -2.40 3.98 3.36
N GLN A 79 -2.75 5.11 2.73
CA GLN A 79 -3.91 5.22 1.85
C GLN A 79 -3.72 4.50 0.52
N ILE A 80 -2.53 4.58 -0.08
CA ILE A 80 -2.18 3.85 -1.30
C ILE A 80 -2.10 2.35 -1.02
N ASP A 81 -1.54 1.95 0.13
CA ASP A 81 -1.52 0.54 0.55
C ASP A 81 -2.94 -0.03 0.69
N LEU A 82 -3.85 0.74 1.31
CA LEU A 82 -5.25 0.37 1.42
C LEU A 82 -5.92 0.23 0.05
N ARG A 83 -5.72 1.18 -0.86
CA ARG A 83 -6.25 1.10 -2.23
C ARG A 83 -5.75 -0.15 -2.94
N ARG A 84 -4.44 -0.42 -2.84
CA ARG A 84 -3.82 -1.63 -3.40
C ARG A 84 -4.52 -2.88 -2.89
N VAL A 85 -4.66 -3.04 -1.57
CA VAL A 85 -5.35 -4.18 -0.94
C VAL A 85 -6.78 -4.35 -1.48
N LEU A 86 -7.55 -3.27 -1.56
CA LEU A 86 -8.92 -3.29 -2.02
C LEU A 86 -9.04 -3.62 -3.53
N SER A 87 -8.16 -3.06 -4.38
CA SER A 87 -8.15 -3.37 -5.82
C SER A 87 -7.89 -4.86 -6.09
N TYR A 88 -6.98 -5.48 -5.34
CA TYR A 88 -6.75 -6.92 -5.47
C TYR A 88 -7.90 -7.77 -4.93
N ARG A 89 -8.54 -7.33 -3.84
CA ARG A 89 -9.75 -7.99 -3.33
C ARG A 89 -10.85 -7.97 -4.40
N GLN A 90 -11.05 -6.83 -5.05
CA GLN A 90 -12.01 -6.68 -6.14
C GLN A 90 -11.67 -7.60 -7.32
N LEU A 91 -10.41 -7.61 -7.78
CA LEU A 91 -9.96 -8.50 -8.86
C LEU A 91 -10.22 -9.98 -8.56
N LEU A 92 -10.02 -10.41 -7.31
CA LEU A 92 -10.30 -11.78 -6.90
C LEU A 92 -11.80 -12.11 -7.00
N ILE A 93 -12.65 -11.19 -6.57
CA ILE A 93 -14.11 -11.36 -6.63
C ILE A 93 -14.58 -11.38 -8.08
N GLU A 94 -14.13 -10.43 -8.91
CA GLU A 94 -14.46 -10.35 -10.33
C GLU A 94 -14.10 -11.64 -11.06
N ARG A 95 -12.89 -12.17 -10.82
CA ARG A 95 -12.46 -13.44 -11.39
C ARG A 95 -13.33 -14.61 -10.92
N ALA A 96 -13.65 -14.67 -9.62
CA ALA A 96 -14.48 -15.74 -9.08
C ALA A 96 -15.91 -15.73 -9.65
N LEU A 97 -16.45 -14.53 -9.94
CA LEU A 97 -17.75 -14.37 -10.60
C LEU A 97 -17.67 -14.80 -12.07
N ALA A 98 -16.63 -14.39 -12.80
CA ALA A 98 -16.43 -14.74 -14.20
C ALA A 98 -16.20 -16.23 -14.43
N ASP A 99 -15.47 -16.90 -13.52
CA ASP A 99 -15.18 -18.33 -13.59
C ASP A 99 -16.40 -19.21 -13.21
N GLY A 100 -17.56 -18.61 -12.90
CA GLY A 100 -18.79 -19.34 -12.57
C GLY A 100 -18.73 -20.08 -11.22
N THR A 101 -17.74 -19.77 -10.39
CA THR A 101 -17.43 -20.48 -9.12
C THR A 101 -18.61 -20.57 -8.15
N PHE A 102 -19.60 -19.69 -8.30
CA PHE A 102 -20.80 -19.61 -7.45
C PHE A 102 -22.09 -20.09 -8.13
N GLN A 103 -22.04 -20.63 -9.36
CA GLN A 103 -23.24 -20.87 -10.18
C GLN A 103 -23.86 -22.27 -10.10
N THR A 104 -23.47 -23.15 -9.16
CA THR A 104 -23.91 -24.57 -9.22
C THR A 104 -24.92 -24.96 -8.14
N LYS A 105 -26.12 -25.41 -8.58
CA LYS A 105 -27.15 -26.08 -7.75
C LYS A 105 -26.72 -27.47 -7.25
N THR A 106 -25.68 -28.06 -7.82
CA THR A 106 -25.07 -29.35 -7.44
C THR A 106 -23.55 -29.21 -7.46
N ALA A 107 -22.99 -28.59 -6.42
CA ALA A 107 -21.56 -28.31 -6.37
C ALA A 107 -20.73 -29.61 -6.31
N LYS A 108 -19.86 -29.83 -7.30
CA LYS A 108 -18.86 -30.90 -7.27
C LYS A 108 -17.79 -30.59 -6.22
N ARG A 109 -17.13 -31.61 -5.68
CA ARG A 109 -16.07 -31.47 -4.65
C ARG A 109 -14.93 -30.51 -5.06
N ALA A 110 -14.64 -30.36 -6.35
CA ALA A 110 -13.65 -29.41 -6.87
C ALA A 110 -14.13 -27.95 -6.80
N GLU A 111 -15.41 -27.69 -7.08
CA GLU A 111 -16.02 -26.35 -6.98
C GLU A 111 -16.06 -25.89 -5.53
N LEU A 112 -16.43 -26.77 -4.59
CA LEU A 112 -16.39 -26.50 -3.14
C LEU A 112 -14.98 -26.13 -2.65
N LYS A 113 -13.93 -26.79 -3.18
CA LYS A 113 -12.54 -26.42 -2.88
C LYS A 113 -12.16 -25.05 -3.45
N GLY A 114 -12.65 -24.72 -4.66
CA GLY A 114 -12.45 -23.40 -5.28
C GLY A 114 -13.07 -22.28 -4.44
N VAL A 115 -14.33 -22.46 -4.04
CA VAL A 115 -15.07 -21.53 -3.18
C VAL A 115 -14.36 -21.35 -1.83
N SER A 116 -13.97 -22.44 -1.16
CA SER A 116 -13.23 -22.39 0.11
C SER A 116 -11.88 -21.66 -0.03
N ALA A 117 -11.16 -21.86 -1.13
CA ALA A 117 -9.90 -21.17 -1.39
C ALA A 117 -10.08 -19.66 -1.59
N ILE A 118 -11.16 -19.23 -2.23
CA ILE A 118 -11.52 -17.81 -2.38
C ILE A 118 -11.84 -17.20 -1.02
N PHE A 119 -12.69 -17.85 -0.21
CA PHE A 119 -12.98 -17.36 1.15
C PHE A 119 -11.73 -17.27 2.02
N GLY A 120 -10.82 -18.26 1.94
CA GLY A 120 -9.54 -18.20 2.64
C GLY A 120 -8.65 -17.04 2.17
N ALA A 121 -8.66 -16.72 0.87
CA ALA A 121 -7.95 -15.57 0.34
C ALA A 121 -8.58 -14.23 0.78
N LEU A 122 -9.91 -14.11 0.73
CA LEU A 122 -10.66 -12.94 1.23
C LEU A 122 -10.38 -12.69 2.72
N ALA A 123 -10.42 -13.72 3.55
CA ALA A 123 -10.07 -13.62 4.97
C ALA A 123 -8.61 -13.21 5.21
N ALA A 124 -7.70 -13.57 4.29
CA ALA A 124 -6.33 -13.09 4.36
C ALA A 124 -6.22 -11.59 4.06
N PHE A 125 -7.02 -11.05 3.13
CA PHE A 125 -7.08 -9.62 2.84
C PHE A 125 -7.58 -8.80 4.04
N ASP A 126 -8.53 -9.32 4.81
CA ASP A 126 -9.04 -8.62 6.00
C ASP A 126 -7.92 -8.28 7.01
N ARG A 127 -6.84 -9.06 7.06
CA ARG A 127 -5.67 -8.74 7.91
C ARG A 127 -4.84 -7.58 7.35
N TYR A 128 -4.60 -7.56 6.04
CA TYR A 128 -3.86 -6.49 5.37
C TYR A 128 -4.65 -5.18 5.40
N GLU A 129 -5.97 -5.26 5.16
CA GLU A 129 -6.87 -4.13 5.23
C GLU A 129 -6.90 -3.52 6.63
N ARG A 130 -7.09 -4.34 7.68
CA ARG A 130 -7.03 -3.86 9.07
C ARG A 130 -5.70 -3.22 9.42
N ARG A 131 -4.59 -3.78 8.94
CA ARG A 131 -3.26 -3.18 9.11
C ARG A 131 -3.16 -1.83 8.42
N ALA A 132 -3.55 -1.72 7.16
CA ALA A 132 -3.49 -0.48 6.39
C ALA A 132 -4.40 0.61 7.01
N LEU A 133 -5.62 0.25 7.40
CA LEU A 133 -6.54 1.14 8.12
C LEU A 133 -5.98 1.62 9.45
N SER A 134 -5.35 0.71 10.21
CA SER A 134 -4.71 1.08 11.48
C SER A 134 -3.55 2.03 11.24
N ARG A 135 -2.64 1.72 10.31
CA ARG A 135 -1.52 2.60 9.94
C ARG A 135 -2.02 3.98 9.53
N ARG A 136 -3.05 4.06 8.68
CA ARG A 136 -3.67 5.32 8.27
C ARG A 136 -4.23 6.09 9.46
N LYS A 137 -4.97 5.43 10.35
CA LYS A 137 -5.54 6.07 11.55
C LYS A 137 -4.47 6.67 12.45
N PHE A 138 -3.36 5.96 12.68
CA PHE A 138 -2.26 6.48 13.49
C PHE A 138 -1.52 7.62 12.78
N ALA A 139 -1.28 7.49 11.47
CA ALA A 139 -0.65 8.56 10.69
C ALA A 139 -1.47 9.85 10.65
N ILE A 140 -2.81 9.76 10.60
CA ILE A 140 -3.69 10.92 10.68
C ILE A 140 -3.53 11.63 12.03
N ARG A 141 -3.53 10.88 13.14
CA ARG A 141 -3.35 11.46 14.47
C ARG A 141 -1.99 12.14 14.64
N GLU A 142 -0.94 11.53 14.10
CA GLU A 142 0.41 12.10 14.10
C GLU A 142 0.46 13.38 13.26
N PHE A 143 -0.15 13.37 12.08
CA PHE A 143 -0.25 14.55 11.23
C PHE A 143 -0.98 15.70 11.92
N ASP A 144 -2.15 15.44 12.54
CA ASP A 144 -2.91 16.48 13.24
C ASP A 144 -2.06 17.16 14.32
N PHE A 145 -1.31 16.36 15.10
CA PHE A 145 -0.38 16.89 16.10
C PHE A 145 0.74 17.73 15.49
N VAL A 146 1.41 17.19 14.46
CA VAL A 146 2.51 17.88 13.78
C VAL A 146 2.05 19.18 13.11
N HIS A 147 0.84 19.18 12.56
CA HIS A 147 0.26 20.34 11.90
C HIS A 147 -0.01 21.48 12.88
N VAL A 148 -0.64 21.18 14.03
CA VAL A 148 -0.87 22.16 15.09
C VAL A 148 0.44 22.75 15.61
N GLU A 149 1.46 21.92 15.82
CA GLU A 149 2.78 22.38 16.25
C GLU A 149 3.50 23.21 15.17
N ALA A 150 3.31 22.91 13.89
CA ALA A 150 3.84 23.73 12.80
C ALA A 150 3.17 25.11 12.73
N GLU A 151 1.84 25.17 12.88
CA GLU A 151 1.11 26.44 12.94
C GLU A 151 1.52 27.30 14.14
N ARG A 152 1.76 26.66 15.28
CA ARG A 152 2.25 27.35 16.48
C ARG A 152 3.64 27.94 16.23
N ARG A 153 4.58 27.14 15.72
CA ARG A 153 5.93 27.63 15.37
C ARG A 153 5.89 28.77 14.37
N ALA A 154 5.02 28.71 13.36
CA ALA A 154 4.85 29.79 12.39
C ALA A 154 4.32 31.08 13.03
N ARG A 155 3.36 30.98 13.95
CA ARG A 155 2.83 32.12 14.71
C ARG A 155 3.90 32.77 15.59
N ASP A 156 4.68 31.96 16.30
CA ASP A 156 5.74 32.43 17.19
C ASP A 156 6.85 33.13 16.39
N ALA A 157 7.26 32.57 15.25
CA ALA A 157 8.22 33.19 14.34
C ALA A 157 7.71 34.54 13.78
N ALA A 158 6.43 34.63 13.42
CA ALA A 158 5.81 35.88 12.96
C ALA A 158 5.66 36.93 14.08
N ALA A 159 5.51 36.52 15.34
CA ALA A 159 5.51 37.43 16.48
C ALA A 159 6.91 38.00 16.73
N ALA A 160 7.94 37.15 16.68
CA ALA A 160 9.34 37.56 16.84
C ALA A 160 9.78 38.57 15.77
N SER A 161 9.43 38.34 14.50
CA SER A 161 9.78 39.26 13.41
C SER A 161 9.11 40.64 13.56
N ARG A 162 7.87 40.70 14.04
CA ARG A 162 7.16 41.97 14.31
C ARG A 162 7.73 42.74 15.51
N GLY A 163 8.22 42.04 16.53
CA GLY A 163 8.85 42.65 17.71
C GLY A 163 10.21 43.28 17.39
N ALA A 164 11.01 42.63 16.53
CA ALA A 164 12.30 43.14 16.08
C ALA A 164 12.19 44.46 15.28
N VAL A 165 11.13 44.61 14.48
CA VAL A 165 10.91 45.84 13.68
C VAL A 165 10.56 47.06 14.55
N LYS A 166 9.98 46.86 15.75
CA LYS A 166 9.56 47.97 16.63
C LYS A 166 10.66 48.55 17.52
N THR A 167 11.82 47.91 17.62
CA THR A 167 12.90 48.32 18.55
C THR A 167 14.08 49.01 17.86
N GLY A 168 14.04 49.19 16.54
CA GLY A 168 15.11 49.78 15.74
C GLY A 168 14.80 51.14 15.09
N GLY A 169 13.84 51.90 15.64
CA GLY A 169 13.45 53.23 15.14
C GLY A 169 13.71 54.32 16.16
#